data_AF-A0A0U3A9B9-F1
#
_entry.id   AF-A0A0U3A9B9-F1
#
_cell.length_a   1.000
_cell.length_b   1.000
_cell.length_c   1.000
_cell.angle_alpha   90.00
_cell.angle_beta   90.00
_cell.angle_gamma   90.00
#
_symmetry.space_group_name_H-M   'P 1'
#
loop_
_entity.id
_entity.type
_entity.pdbx_description
1 polymer ?
#
loop_
_entity_poly.entity_id
_entity_poly.type
_entity_poly.pdbx_seq_one_letter_code
_entity_poly.pdbx_strand_id
1 'polypeptide(L)'
;MLITDVSYWDDKPFGETGQVQLPARIEITRPHDKYKLSISYQAPASTEINREYKPEAFILENRWQLPEVDLDARKLNKTTTSP
;
A
#
# COMPACT_ATOMS: atom_id res chain seq x y z
N MET A 1 -15.17 4.36 -17.94
CA MET A 1 -15.05 3.70 -16.62
C MET A 1 -13.59 3.26 -16.50
N LEU A 2 -12.83 3.75 -15.53
CA LEU A 2 -11.43 3.32 -15.33
C LEU A 2 -11.48 1.93 -14.67
N ILE A 3 -11.42 0.89 -15.50
CA ILE A 3 -11.41 -0.49 -15.03
C ILE A 3 -9.98 -0.81 -14.59
N THR A 4 -9.82 -1.11 -13.30
CA THR A 4 -8.60 -1.68 -12.74
C THR A 4 -8.84 -3.16 -12.53
N ASP A 5 -8.06 -3.99 -13.21
CA ASP A 5 -8.14 -5.43 -13.09
C ASP A 5 -7.14 -5.90 -12.03
N VAL A 6 -7.62 -6.68 -11.06
CA VAL A 6 -6.80 -7.27 -10.01
C VAL A 6 -6.89 -8.79 -10.10
N SER A 7 -5.75 -9.46 -10.13
CA SER A 7 -5.68 -10.92 -10.18
C SER A 7 -4.75 -11.45 -9.09
N TYR A 8 -5.18 -12.54 -8.47
CA TYR A 8 -4.47 -13.22 -7.38
C TYR A 8 -3.97 -14.56 -7.88
N TRP A 9 -2.72 -14.88 -7.54
CA TRP A 9 -2.03 -16.06 -8.05
C TRP A 9 -1.14 -16.67 -6.96
N ASP A 10 -0.74 -17.91 -7.22
CA ASP A 10 0.32 -18.60 -6.47
C ASP A 10 0.00 -18.73 -4.98
N ASP A 11 -1.13 -19.39 -4.69
CA ASP A 11 -1.57 -19.63 -3.32
C ASP A 11 -0.54 -20.46 -2.57
N LYS A 12 -0.05 -19.92 -1.44
CA LYS A 12 0.98 -20.53 -0.60
C LYS A 12 0.56 -20.47 0.88
N PRO A 13 1.15 -21.33 1.73
CA PRO A 13 1.03 -21.19 3.16
C PRO A 13 1.86 -19.99 3.65
N PHE A 14 1.25 -19.15 4.47
CA PHE A 14 1.86 -17.98 5.11
C PHE A 14 2.04 -18.22 6.61
N GLY A 15 3.10 -17.62 7.16
CA GLY A 15 3.49 -17.80 8.56
C GLY A 15 4.38 -19.02 8.78
N GLU A 16 5.15 -18.99 9.87
CA GLU A 16 6.18 -19.98 10.17
C GLU A 16 5.60 -21.40 10.33
N THR A 17 4.35 -21.48 10.78
CA THR A 17 3.59 -22.74 10.91
C THR A 17 2.59 -22.97 9.77
N GLY A 18 2.62 -22.16 8.70
CA GLY A 18 1.73 -22.29 7.55
C GLY A 18 0.26 -22.13 7.89
N GLN A 19 -0.06 -21.19 8.79
CA GLN A 19 -1.37 -21.06 9.43
C GLN A 19 -2.49 -20.66 8.46
N VAL A 20 -2.15 -19.95 7.38
CA VAL A 20 -3.12 -19.39 6.44
C VAL A 20 -2.68 -19.62 5.00
N GLN A 21 -3.60 -20.04 4.14
CA GLN A 21 -3.37 -20.13 2.71
C GLN A 21 -3.75 -18.81 2.04
N LEU A 22 -2.79 -18.12 1.42
CA LEU A 22 -2.99 -16.81 0.78
C LEU A 22 -2.28 -16.74 -0.57
N PRO A 23 -2.77 -15.91 -1.51
CA PRO A 23 -2.09 -15.67 -2.78
C PRO A 23 -0.75 -14.96 -2.55
N ALA A 24 0.34 -15.57 -3.01
CA ALA A 24 1.68 -14.99 -2.88
C ALA A 24 2.01 -13.99 -3.97
N ARG A 25 1.18 -13.88 -5.01
CA ARG A 25 1.35 -12.91 -6.09
C ARG A 25 0.05 -12.19 -6.41
N ILE A 26 0.15 -10.87 -6.52
CA ILE A 26 -0.94 -9.99 -6.93
C ILE A 26 -0.50 -9.29 -8.20
N GLU A 27 -1.36 -9.29 -9.22
CA GLU A 27 -1.17 -8.51 -10.44
C GLU A 27 -2.27 -7.47 -10.54
N ILE A 28 -1.88 -6.23 -10.83
CA ILE A 28 -2.79 -5.11 -11.02
C ILE A 28 -2.53 -4.56 -12.42
N THR A 29 -3.56 -4.52 -13.25
CA THR A 29 -3.47 -4.00 -14.62
C THR A 29 -4.47 -2.86 -14.78
N ARG A 30 -4.00 -1.75 -15.37
CA ARG A 30 -4.84 -0.65 -15.82
C ARG A 30 -4.67 -0.52 -17.34
N PRO A 31 -5.52 -1.19 -18.15
CA PRO A 31 -5.36 -1.23 -19.60
C PRO A 31 -5.35 0.15 -20.26
N HIS A 32 -6.19 1.07 -19.78
CA HIS A 32 -6.29 2.44 -20.30
C HIS A 32 -5.00 3.24 -20.09
N ASP A 33 -4.34 3.05 -18.96
CA ASP A 33 -3.09 3.75 -18.60
C ASP A 33 -1.85 2.99 -19.10
N LYS A 34 -2.04 1.83 -19.77
CA LYS A 34 -0.98 0.89 -20.17
C LYS A 34 -0.02 0.55 -19.03
N TYR A 35 -0.57 0.44 -17.82
CA TYR A 35 0.19 0.22 -16.59
C TYR A 35 -0.08 -1.19 -16.05
N LYS A 36 0.99 -1.88 -15.65
CA LYS A 36 0.92 -3.16 -14.94
C LYS A 36 1.86 -3.14 -13.74
N LEU A 37 1.36 -3.57 -12.59
CA LEU A 37 2.11 -3.79 -11.37
C LEU A 37 2.01 -5.26 -10.97
N SER A 38 3.11 -5.86 -10.56
CA SER A 38 3.11 -7.18 -9.93
C SER A 38 3.81 -7.10 -8.58
N ILE A 39 3.13 -7.60 -7.56
CA ILE A 39 3.60 -7.65 -6.17
C ILE A 39 3.74 -9.14 -5.84
N SER A 40 4.88 -9.55 -5.31
CA SER A 40 5.14 -10.94 -4.93
C SER A 40 5.81 -11.03 -3.58
N TYR A 41 5.33 -11.92 -2.73
CA TYR A 41 5.96 -12.22 -1.45
C TYR A 41 7.17 -13.12 -1.66
N GLN A 42 8.36 -12.65 -1.26
CA GLN A 42 9.60 -13.40 -1.41
C GLN A 42 9.72 -14.57 -0.43
N ALA A 43 9.24 -14.39 0.80
CA ALA A 43 9.26 -15.41 1.85
C ALA A 43 7.90 -15.49 2.59
N PRO A 44 6.87 -16.10 1.98
CA PRO A 44 5.54 -16.24 2.60
C PRO A 44 5.59 -16.92 3.98
N ALA A 45 6.41 -17.96 4.13
CA ALA A 45 6.58 -18.68 5.39
C ALA A 45 7.22 -17.84 6.50
N SER A 46 7.99 -16.80 6.17
CA SER A 46 8.59 -15.90 7.15
C SER A 46 7.70 -14.71 7.50
N THR A 47 6.48 -14.64 6.95
CA THR A 47 5.56 -13.54 7.20
C THR A 47 4.86 -13.73 8.55
N GLU A 48 5.01 -12.78 9.46
CA GLU A 48 4.31 -12.81 10.74
C GLU A 48 2.83 -12.47 10.55
N ILE A 49 1.96 -13.43 10.84
CA ILE A 49 0.50 -13.28 10.75
C ILE A 49 -0.05 -12.97 12.15
N ASN A 50 -1.03 -12.07 12.24
CA ASN A 50 -1.68 -11.67 13.49
C ASN A 50 -0.73 -11.11 14.56
N ARG A 51 0.38 -10.49 14.15
CA ARG A 51 1.24 -9.75 15.08
C ARG A 51 0.47 -8.56 15.66
N GLU A 52 0.44 -8.47 16.98
CA GLU A 52 -0.05 -7.28 17.66
C GLU A 52 0.96 -6.13 17.51
N TYR A 53 0.47 -4.99 17.04
CA TYR A 53 1.24 -3.75 16.97
C TYR A 53 0.69 -2.76 17.98
N LYS A 54 1.59 -2.06 18.66
CA LYS A 54 1.17 -0.98 19.57
C LYS A 54 0.55 0.18 18.77
N PRO A 55 -0.39 0.94 19.34
CA PRO A 55 -1.08 2.01 18.62
C PRO A 55 -0.15 3.04 17.98
N GLU A 56 1.03 3.30 18.57
CA GLU A 56 2.00 4.27 18.08
C GLU A 56 2.59 3.87 16.72
N ALA A 57 2.53 2.60 16.33
CA ALA A 57 2.94 2.16 14.99
C ALA A 57 2.06 2.74 13.86
N PHE A 58 0.86 3.22 14.21
CA PHE A 58 -0.10 3.81 13.26
C PHE A 58 -0.17 5.34 13.37
N ILE A 59 0.67 5.96 14.21
CA ILE A 59 0.78 7.40 14.34
C ILE A 59 1.93 7.88 13.45
N LEU A 60 1.64 8.86 12.59
CA LEU A 60 2.68 9.52 11.80
C LEU A 60 3.47 10.45 12.73
N GLU A 61 4.68 10.03 13.10
CA GLU A 61 5.60 10.82 13.91
C GLU A 61 6.81 11.24 13.08
N ASN A 62 7.11 12.54 13.05
CA ASN A 62 8.34 13.06 12.43
C ASN A 62 9.55 12.85 13.36
N ARG A 63 10.03 11.60 13.43
CA ARG A 63 11.14 11.21 14.34
C ARG A 63 12.49 11.81 13.96
N TRP A 64 12.65 12.24 12.72
CA TRP A 64 13.90 12.79 12.19
C TRP A 64 13.90 14.31 12.08
N GLN A 65 12.85 14.98 12.60
CA GLN A 65 12.70 16.43 12.51
C GLN A 65 12.87 16.97 11.08
N LEU A 66 12.40 16.20 10.09
CA LEU A 66 12.44 16.61 8.70
C LEU A 66 11.54 17.84 8.49
N PRO A 67 11.85 18.74 7.55
CA PRO A 67 10.98 19.86 7.22
C PRO A 67 9.57 19.36 6.84
N GLU A 68 8.57 19.81 7.59
CA GLU A 68 7.18 19.48 7.30
C GLU A 68 6.64 20.44 6.22
N VAL A 69 6.15 19.88 5.13
CA VAL A 69 5.55 20.65 4.04
C VAL A 69 4.05 20.36 4.02
N ASP A 70 3.25 21.36 4.39
CA ASP A 70 1.80 21.28 4.27
C ASP A 70 1.41 21.32 2.78
N LEU A 71 0.94 20.18 2.27
CA LEU A 71 0.50 20.02 0.89
C LEU A 71 -0.89 20.62 0.62
N ASP A 72 -1.68 20.90 1.67
CA ASP A 72 -3.02 21.46 1.57
C ASP A 72 -3.02 23.00 1.58
N ALA A 73 -1.97 23.63 2.10
CA ALA A 73 -1.79 25.10 2.03
C ALA A 73 -1.91 25.65 0.60
N ARG A 74 -1.51 24.88 -0.43
CA ARG A 74 -1.59 25.29 -1.84
C ARG A 74 -3.02 25.42 -2.37
N LYS A 75 -4.01 24.82 -1.71
CA LYS A 75 -5.42 24.87 -2.16
C LYS A 75 -6.11 26.18 -1.77
N LEU A 76 -5.67 26.85 -0.70
CA LEU A 76 -6.20 28.17 -0.29
C LEU A 76 -5.82 29.28 -1.27
N ASN A 77 -4.61 29.24 -1.83
CA ASN A 77 -4.11 30.28 -2.73
C ASN A 77 -4.70 30.26 -4.15
N LYS A 78 -5.42 29.19 -4.53
CA LYS A 78 -6.10 29.11 -5.84
C LYS A 78 -7.50 29.73 -5.83
N THR A 79 -8.09 29.93 -4.66
CA THR A 79 -9.46 30.46 -4.52
C THR A 79 -9.51 31.99 -4.47
N THR A 80 -8.36 32.67 -4.36
CA THR A 80 -8.27 34.13 -4.19
C THR A 80 -7.82 34.87 -5.47
N THR A 81 -7.82 34.22 -6.63
CA THR A 81 -7.57 34.92 -7.90
C THR A 81 -8.56 34.50 -8.97
N SER A 82 -9.75 35.12 -8.92
CA SER A 82 -10.53 35.42 -10.13
C SER A 82 -10.96 36.89 -10.04
N PRO A 83 -10.60 37.74 -11.01
CA PRO A 83 -11.34 38.97 -11.29
C PRO A 83 -12.73 38.65 -11.88
#